data_AF-A0A2V8NA24-F1
#
_entry.id   AF-A0A2V8NA24-F1
#
_cell.length_a   1.000
_cell.length_b   1.000
_cell.length_c   1.000
_cell.angle_alpha   90.00
_cell.angle_beta   90.00
_cell.angle_gamma   90.00
#
_symmetry.space_group_name_H-M   'P 1'
#
loop_
_entity.id
_entity.type
_entity.pdbx_description
1 polymer ?
#
loop_
_entity_poly.entity_id
_entity_poly.type
_entity_poly.pdbx_seq_one_letter_code
_entity_poly.pdbx_strand_id
1 'polypeptide(L)'
;METFMPRVSPAVATPDPSKHVNYALGMVLGVDDFTQEFSYLSGRDQWLARDLLGYGTVSGLKVRIEKDDKGPRVLIEPGVALSPRGQLIRVTPAQCAYLNPWLAA
;
A
#
# COMPACT_ATOMS: atom_id res chain seq x y z
N MET A 1 -1.98 30.33 -41.62
CA MET A 1 -0.86 30.42 -40.65
C MET A 1 -1.43 29.95 -39.32
N GLU A 2 -1.53 28.63 -39.15
CA GLU A 2 -2.14 28.00 -37.97
C GLU A 2 -1.17 28.11 -36.80
N THR A 3 -1.51 28.94 -35.82
CA THR A 3 -0.73 29.09 -34.59
C THR A 3 -1.04 27.92 -33.67
N PHE A 4 -0.11 26.99 -33.55
CA PHE A 4 -0.13 26.00 -32.48
C PHE A 4 0.17 26.70 -31.16
N MET A 5 -0.86 26.93 -30.34
CA MET A 5 -0.69 27.34 -28.96
C MET A 5 -0.13 26.15 -28.16
N PRO A 6 1.01 26.29 -27.45
CA PRO A 6 1.48 25.23 -26.58
C PRO A 6 0.43 25.01 -25.49
N ARG A 7 -0.15 23.79 -25.45
CA ARG A 7 -1.00 23.38 -24.34
C ARG A 7 -0.10 23.27 -23.11
N VAL A 8 -0.33 24.12 -22.12
CA VAL A 8 0.21 23.95 -20.77
C VAL A 8 -0.49 22.73 -20.19
N SER A 9 0.22 21.61 -20.09
CA SER A 9 -0.25 20.50 -19.26
C SER A 9 -0.42 21.04 -17.84
N PRO A 10 -1.58 20.83 -17.18
CA PRO A 10 -1.73 21.23 -15.80
C PRO A 10 -0.59 20.60 -14.99
N ALA A 11 0.02 21.39 -14.11
CA ALA A 11 1.08 20.90 -13.25
C ALA A 11 0.55 19.71 -12.44
N VAL A 12 1.33 18.62 -12.39
CA VAL A 12 1.00 17.42 -11.62
C VAL A 12 0.96 17.82 -10.14
N ALA A 13 -0.23 18.02 -9.61
CA ALA A 13 -0.43 18.24 -8.19
C ALA A 13 -0.21 16.93 -7.45
N THR A 14 0.44 16.99 -6.27
CA THR A 14 0.55 15.82 -5.42
C THR A 14 -0.85 15.32 -5.04
N PRO A 15 -1.17 14.02 -5.24
CA PRO A 15 -2.48 13.48 -4.92
C PRO A 15 -2.88 13.71 -3.47
N ASP A 16 -4.10 14.17 -3.23
CA ASP A 16 -4.65 14.44 -1.88
C ASP A 16 -5.58 13.30 -1.44
N PRO A 17 -5.21 12.47 -0.44
CA PRO A 17 -6.03 11.35 0.01
C PRO A 17 -7.41 11.72 0.58
N SER A 18 -7.69 13.01 0.78
CA SER A 18 -8.99 13.50 1.28
C SER A 18 -9.94 13.98 0.17
N LYS A 19 -9.52 13.96 -1.10
CA LYS A 19 -10.29 14.54 -2.21
C LYS A 19 -10.66 13.52 -3.28
N HIS A 20 -11.96 13.35 -3.51
CA HIS A 20 -12.49 12.55 -4.62
C HIS A 20 -12.47 13.33 -5.94
N VAL A 21 -12.26 12.65 -7.08
CA VAL A 21 -12.41 13.27 -8.40
C VAL A 21 -13.89 13.53 -8.70
N ASN A 22 -14.21 14.74 -9.15
CA ASN A 22 -15.57 15.08 -9.56
C ASN A 22 -15.81 14.70 -11.03
N TYR A 23 -16.26 13.46 -11.25
CA TYR A 23 -16.55 12.96 -12.59
C TYR A 23 -17.78 13.62 -13.22
N ALA A 24 -17.66 14.02 -14.49
CA ALA A 24 -18.74 14.59 -15.28
C ALA A 24 -18.87 13.91 -16.65
N LEU A 25 -20.08 13.91 -17.21
CA LEU A 25 -20.33 13.36 -18.53
C LEU A 25 -19.52 14.11 -19.59
N GLY A 26 -18.78 13.37 -20.42
CA GLY A 26 -17.92 13.94 -21.47
C GLY A 26 -16.55 14.41 -20.99
N MET A 27 -16.20 14.22 -19.72
CA MET A 27 -14.85 14.49 -19.22
C MET A 27 -13.83 13.52 -19.83
N VAL A 28 -12.71 14.05 -20.30
CA VAL A 28 -11.55 13.25 -20.73
C VAL A 28 -10.68 13.00 -19.50
N LEU A 29 -10.42 11.74 -19.18
CA LEU A 29 -9.65 11.34 -18.00
C LEU A 29 -8.17 11.14 -18.33
N GLY A 30 -7.31 11.72 -17.51
CA GLY A 30 -5.87 11.52 -17.53
C GLY A 30 -5.37 10.59 -16.41
N VAL A 31 -4.07 10.30 -16.44
CA VAL A 31 -3.39 9.52 -15.40
C VAL A 31 -3.54 10.18 -14.02
N ASP A 32 -3.56 11.51 -13.98
CA ASP A 32 -3.67 12.27 -12.73
C ASP A 32 -5.05 12.10 -12.08
N ASP A 33 -6.14 12.02 -12.87
CA ASP A 33 -7.48 11.75 -12.34
C ASP A 33 -7.52 10.37 -11.66
N PHE A 34 -6.95 9.35 -12.30
CA PHE A 34 -6.88 8.01 -11.70
C PHE A 34 -5.99 7.98 -10.46
N THR A 35 -4.85 8.66 -10.50
CA THR A 35 -3.91 8.69 -9.38
C THR A 35 -4.52 9.41 -8.18
N GLN A 36 -5.20 10.53 -8.41
CA GLN A 36 -5.95 11.27 -7.39
C GLN A 36 -7.07 10.39 -6.81
N GLU A 37 -7.83 9.70 -7.65
CA GLU A 37 -8.92 8.83 -7.20
C GLU A 37 -8.43 7.65 -6.37
N PHE A 38 -7.37 6.97 -6.80
CA PHE A 38 -6.79 5.87 -6.04
C PHE A 38 -6.18 6.33 -4.72
N SER A 39 -5.63 7.54 -4.67
CA SER A 39 -5.15 8.18 -3.44
C SER A 39 -6.30 8.38 -2.45
N TYR A 40 -7.45 8.90 -2.93
CA TYR A 40 -8.64 9.08 -2.10
C TYR A 40 -9.18 7.76 -1.55
N LEU A 41 -9.35 6.75 -2.41
CA LEU A 41 -9.86 5.44 -1.99
C LEU A 41 -8.93 4.78 -0.95
N SER A 42 -7.61 4.80 -1.22
CA SER A 42 -6.61 4.29 -0.28
C SER A 42 -6.60 5.06 1.04
N GLY A 43 -6.73 6.38 0.99
CA GLY A 43 -6.79 7.24 2.17
C GLY A 43 -8.04 6.97 3.02
N ARG A 44 -9.20 6.82 2.38
CA ARG A 44 -10.47 6.49 3.05
C ARG A 44 -10.38 5.14 3.76
N ASP A 45 -9.82 4.12 3.11
CA ASP A 45 -9.69 2.78 3.69
C ASP A 45 -8.67 2.78 4.85
N GLN A 46 -7.55 3.50 4.71
CA GLN A 46 -6.58 3.67 5.79
C GLN A 46 -7.19 4.39 6.99
N TRP A 47 -7.97 5.45 6.75
CA TRP A 47 -8.65 6.19 7.79
C TRP A 47 -9.65 5.30 8.54
N LEU A 48 -10.49 4.55 7.82
CA LEU A 48 -11.43 3.60 8.41
C LEU A 48 -10.71 2.52 9.23
N ALA A 49 -9.68 1.90 8.66
CA ALA A 49 -8.94 0.85 9.35
C ALA A 49 -8.27 1.37 10.64
N ARG A 50 -7.61 2.54 10.57
CA ARG A 50 -6.89 3.12 11.70
C ARG A 50 -7.82 3.59 12.81
N ASP A 51 -8.88 4.32 12.47
CA ASP A 51 -9.69 5.04 13.46
C ASP A 51 -10.85 4.18 14.00
N LEU A 52 -11.33 3.19 13.23
CA LEU A 52 -12.45 2.33 13.62
C LEU A 52 -12.06 0.90 13.99
N LEU A 53 -11.16 0.27 13.25
CA LEU A 53 -10.82 -1.16 13.44
C LEU A 53 -9.63 -1.38 14.37
N GLY A 54 -8.70 -0.42 14.41
CA GLY A 54 -7.43 -0.56 15.11
C GLY A 54 -6.36 -1.24 14.25
N TYR A 55 -5.40 -1.91 14.90
CA TYR A 55 -4.25 -2.53 14.23
C TYR A 55 -3.89 -3.88 14.83
N GLY A 56 -3.16 -4.69 14.07
CA GLY A 56 -2.69 -6.02 14.50
C GLY A 56 -2.96 -7.13 13.47
N THR A 57 -2.79 -8.37 13.91
CA THR A 57 -3.04 -9.55 13.09
C THR A 57 -4.54 -9.77 12.93
N VAL A 58 -4.99 -9.88 11.68
CA VAL A 58 -6.39 -10.17 11.36
C VAL A 58 -6.59 -11.69 11.23
N SER A 59 -5.71 -12.38 10.50
CA SER A 59 -5.70 -13.85 10.42
C SER A 59 -4.33 -14.38 9.98
N GLY A 60 -3.99 -15.60 10.41
CA GLY A 60 -2.72 -16.23 10.04
C GLY A 60 -1.51 -15.59 10.73
N LEU A 61 -0.41 -15.39 9.97
CA LEU A 61 0.84 -14.77 10.44
C LEU A 61 1.46 -15.45 11.66
N LYS A 62 1.25 -16.76 11.82
CA LYS A 62 1.88 -17.51 12.91
C LYS A 62 3.39 -17.52 12.70
N VAL A 63 4.10 -17.06 13.73
CA VAL A 63 5.56 -17.06 13.76
C VAL A 63 6.04 -18.35 14.40
N ARG A 64 6.93 -19.06 13.73
CA ARG A 64 7.67 -20.20 14.28
C ARG A 64 9.15 -19.91 14.21
N ILE A 65 9.89 -20.34 15.22
CA ILE A 65 11.34 -20.26 15.24
C ILE A 65 11.85 -21.70 15.24
N GLU A 66 12.56 -22.03 14.18
CA GLU A 66 13.25 -23.30 14.00
C GLU A 66 14.75 -23.07 14.18
N LYS A 67 15.48 -24.08 14.61
CA LYS A 67 16.94 -24.01 14.73
C LYS A 67 17.56 -25.17 13.98
N ASP A 68 18.52 -24.85 13.12
CA ASP A 68 19.33 -25.83 12.40
C ASP A 68 20.82 -25.44 12.44
N ASP A 69 21.64 -26.12 11.64
CA ASP A 69 23.08 -25.91 11.55
C ASP A 69 23.46 -24.49 11.08
N LYS A 70 22.56 -23.78 10.38
CA LYS A 70 22.76 -22.39 9.93
C LYS A 70 22.33 -21.36 10.98
N GLY A 71 21.76 -21.82 12.09
CA GLY A 71 21.32 -21.00 13.21
C GLY A 71 19.79 -20.85 13.28
N PRO A 72 19.28 -19.82 13.97
CA PRO A 72 17.84 -19.62 14.10
C PRO A 72 17.21 -19.17 12.77
N ARG A 73 16.18 -19.90 12.36
CA ARG A 73 15.34 -19.64 11.20
C ARG A 73 13.95 -19.20 11.66
N VAL A 74 13.52 -18.00 11.24
CA VAL A 74 12.17 -17.49 11.49
C VAL A 74 11.30 -17.87 10.30
N LEU A 75 10.14 -18.48 10.58
CA LEU A 75 9.11 -18.81 9.61
C LEU A 75 7.83 -18.04 9.96
N ILE A 76 7.19 -17.45 8.95
CA ILE A 76 5.91 -16.74 9.07
C ILE A 76 4.91 -17.42 8.13
N GLU A 77 3.85 -17.98 8.70
CA GLU A 77 2.74 -18.55 7.91
C GLU A 77 1.97 -17.45 7.16
N PRO A 78 1.32 -17.77 6.02
CA PRO A 78 0.51 -16.81 5.28
C PRO A 78 -0.58 -16.18 6.17
N GLY A 79 -0.91 -14.93 5.88
CA GLY A 79 -1.92 -14.22 6.66
C GLY A 79 -2.06 -12.76 6.28
N VAL A 80 -2.88 -12.06 7.06
CA VAL A 80 -3.21 -10.64 6.88
C VAL A 80 -3.14 -9.88 8.20
N ALA A 81 -2.72 -8.62 8.11
CA ALA A 81 -2.65 -7.70 9.24
C ALA A 81 -3.04 -6.28 8.84
N LEU A 82 -3.35 -5.47 9.84
CA LEU A 82 -3.50 -4.03 9.75
C LEU A 82 -2.31 -3.35 10.42
N SER A 83 -1.66 -2.44 9.71
CA SER A 83 -0.63 -1.58 10.30
C SER A 83 -1.28 -0.49 11.16
N PRO A 84 -0.55 0.10 12.13
CA PRO A 84 -1.03 1.27 12.88
C PRO A 84 -1.37 2.50 12.01
N ARG A 85 -0.93 2.52 10.74
CA ARG A 85 -1.27 3.56 9.77
C ARG A 85 -2.52 3.22 8.95
N GLY A 86 -3.21 2.12 9.25
CA GLY A 86 -4.38 1.64 8.50
C GLY A 86 -4.04 0.90 7.21
N GLN A 87 -2.78 0.50 7.01
CA GLN A 87 -2.39 -0.20 5.78
C GLN A 87 -2.74 -1.69 5.90
N LEU A 88 -3.35 -2.23 4.84
CA LEU A 88 -3.61 -3.65 4.69
C LEU A 88 -2.29 -4.37 4.34
N ILE A 89 -1.87 -5.31 5.16
CA ILE A 89 -0.68 -6.14 4.94
C ILE A 89 -1.13 -7.56 4.62
N ARG A 90 -0.59 -8.14 3.56
CA ARG A 90 -0.80 -9.55 3.21
C ARG A 90 0.54 -10.24 3.01
N VAL A 91 0.75 -11.33 3.72
CA VAL A 91 1.91 -12.21 3.56
C VAL A 91 1.46 -13.47 2.84
N THR A 92 1.92 -13.65 1.61
CA THR A 92 1.72 -14.87 0.82
C THR A 92 2.81 -14.95 -0.25
N PRO A 93 3.54 -16.07 -0.40
CA PRO A 93 3.44 -17.32 0.35
C PRO A 93 4.05 -17.21 1.76
N ALA A 94 4.19 -18.33 2.47
CA ALA A 94 4.93 -18.40 3.73
C ALA A 94 6.35 -17.84 3.54
N GLN A 95 6.80 -17.03 4.48
CA GLN A 95 8.11 -16.39 4.42
C GLN A 95 9.05 -17.07 5.42
N CYS A 96 10.33 -17.20 5.06
CA CYS A 96 11.36 -17.71 5.96
C CYS A 96 12.66 -16.93 5.82
N ALA A 97 13.36 -16.72 6.93
CA ALA A 97 14.68 -16.09 6.92
C ALA A 97 15.57 -16.69 8.02
N TYR A 98 16.86 -16.85 7.72
CA TYR A 98 17.88 -17.16 8.73
C TYR A 98 18.38 -15.85 9.34
N LEU A 99 18.36 -15.74 10.67
CA LEU A 99 18.75 -14.50 11.34
C LEU A 99 20.26 -14.26 11.27
N ASN A 100 21.09 -15.30 11.41
CA ASN A 100 22.54 -15.11 11.44
C ASN A 100 23.10 -14.53 10.13
N PRO A 101 22.78 -15.07 8.93
CA PRO A 101 23.21 -14.46 7.68
C PRO A 101 22.61 -13.07 7.46
N TRP A 102 21.37 -12.83 7.92
CA TRP A 102 20.71 -11.53 7.79
C TRP A 102 21.35 -10.44 8.66
N LEU A 103 21.77 -10.77 9.89
CA LEU A 103 22.45 -9.86 10.80
C LEU A 103 23.91 -9.58 10.40
N ALA A 104 24.51 -10.47 9.60
CA ALA A 104 25.89 -10.33 9.13
C ALA A 104 26.01 -9.56 7.80
N ALA A 105 24.89 -9.27 7.13
CA ALA A 105 24.81 -8.51 5.89
C ALA A 105 24.66 -7.01 6.17
#